data_AF-A0A3C1QTI8-F1
#
_entry.id   AF-A0A3C1QTI8-F1
#
_cell.length_a   1.000
_cell.length_b   1.000
_cell.length_c   1.000
_cell.angle_alpha   90.00
_cell.angle_beta   90.00
_cell.angle_gamma   90.00
#
_symmetry.space_group_name_H-M   'P 1'
#
loop_
_entity.id
_entity.type
_entity.pdbx_description
1 polymer ?
#
loop_
_entity_poly.entity_id
_entity_poly.type
_entity_poly.pdbx_seq_one_letter_code
_entity_poly.pdbx_strand_id
1 'polypeptide(L)'
;MSDDLFRRPMLATGNAPSLLARTSGNDLILALGRIVTRIRVRSASRPTIVQASGRQRFRSERRSCTSFRSSRARSNSMVRVSRSGFTLVELLVVIAVIGVLVALLLPAVQMAREAARRTHCANNLKQIGIAFHNHHDTYGMFPSGGWGWFWTGDPDRPFGSDQPGSWCFSILPYIEQMSVYQMGADGNPNAITSQQLERSAAATQIPLGTFICPSRRSNALVPHPRGGEPGAGLMAFNANDVDRCARTDYAANAGSVRIFWGAGPDPASAFSGSGFADMSLANGICFQRSAVRMGDVLDGTSNTYMVGERHLFPASYASGNNFLSDDHPLFVGDDFDVHCWTDLPPKRDANDDLLWRFGGPHPNVFMVVLCDGSVRPVSYSIDPFTHLHLGGRKEGGLVGPY
;
A
#
# COMPACT_ATOMS: atom_id res chain seq x y z
N MET A 1 2.05 -15.77 -55.49
CA MET A 1 3.35 -15.71 -56.19
C MET A 1 3.66 -14.25 -56.34
N SER A 2 4.50 -13.59 -55.57
CA SER A 2 5.60 -13.93 -54.63
C SER A 2 6.41 -12.63 -54.64
N ASP A 3 7.05 -12.09 -53.63
CA ASP A 3 7.19 -12.25 -52.19
C ASP A 3 8.03 -11.03 -51.78
N ASP A 4 7.97 -10.65 -50.51
CA ASP A 4 8.97 -9.90 -49.76
C ASP A 4 9.41 -8.48 -50.20
N LEU A 5 9.10 -7.50 -49.35
CA LEU A 5 10.13 -6.79 -48.57
C LEU A 5 9.48 -5.95 -47.47
N PHE A 6 9.36 -6.56 -46.30
CA PHE A 6 9.11 -5.91 -45.01
C PHE A 6 10.15 -4.82 -44.74
N ARG A 7 9.73 -3.55 -44.65
CA ARG A 7 10.54 -2.46 -44.06
C ARG A 7 10.21 -2.32 -42.58
N ARG A 8 11.13 -2.78 -41.73
CA ARG A 8 11.23 -2.44 -40.31
C ARG A 8 11.77 -1.01 -40.16
N PRO A 9 11.29 -0.19 -39.19
CA PRO A 9 12.03 0.98 -38.76
C PRO A 9 13.11 0.61 -37.73
N MET A 10 14.28 1.23 -37.90
CA MET A 10 15.50 1.09 -37.12
C MET A 10 15.32 1.39 -35.62
N LEU A 11 15.89 0.50 -34.80
CA LEU A 11 16.25 0.74 -33.41
C LEU A 11 17.38 1.78 -33.36
N ALA A 12 17.12 2.93 -32.73
CA ALA A 12 18.15 3.88 -32.37
C ALA A 12 18.86 3.40 -31.09
N THR A 13 20.14 3.08 -31.24
CA THR A 13 21.07 2.73 -30.16
C THR A 13 21.40 3.98 -29.33
N GLY A 14 20.88 4.04 -28.09
CA GLY A 14 21.24 5.03 -27.08
C GLY A 14 21.70 4.32 -25.82
N ASN A 15 22.93 4.58 -25.40
CA ASN A 15 23.67 3.94 -24.32
C ASN A 15 22.89 3.78 -23.01
N ALA A 16 22.62 2.53 -22.60
CA ALA A 16 22.25 2.18 -21.25
C ALA A 16 23.52 1.78 -20.46
N PRO A 17 23.81 2.36 -19.29
CA PRO A 17 24.90 1.88 -18.45
C PRO A 17 24.47 0.58 -17.75
N SER A 18 25.11 -0.52 -18.13
CA SER A 18 25.00 -1.82 -17.46
C SER A 18 25.67 -1.76 -16.08
N LEU A 19 24.87 -1.73 -15.01
CA LEU A 19 25.33 -1.91 -13.63
C LEU A 19 25.50 -3.40 -13.34
N LEU A 20 26.68 -3.93 -13.66
CA LEU A 20 27.13 -5.25 -13.20
C LEU A 20 27.72 -5.09 -11.80
N ALA A 21 26.94 -5.40 -10.77
CA ALA A 21 27.43 -5.53 -9.41
C ALA A 21 28.27 -6.82 -9.30
N ARG A 22 29.59 -6.67 -9.16
CA ARG A 22 30.49 -7.76 -8.80
C ARG A 22 31.05 -7.50 -7.40
N THR A 23 30.82 -8.43 -6.50
CA THR A 23 31.20 -8.36 -5.09
C THR A 23 32.70 -8.60 -4.89
N SER A 24 33.43 -7.63 -4.33
CA SER A 24 34.51 -7.90 -3.36
C SER A 24 34.95 -6.62 -2.65
N GLY A 25 34.93 -6.64 -1.31
CA GLY A 25 35.85 -5.87 -0.46
C GLY A 25 35.60 -4.36 -0.34
N ASN A 26 35.42 -3.92 0.91
CA ASN A 26 35.37 -2.53 1.37
C ASN A 26 36.40 -1.61 0.68
N ASP A 27 35.93 -0.75 -0.21
CA ASP A 27 36.32 0.64 -0.46
C ASP A 27 36.02 1.02 -1.92
N LEU A 28 35.21 2.05 -2.14
CA LEU A 28 35.04 2.64 -3.48
C LEU A 28 35.14 4.17 -3.39
N ILE A 29 36.34 4.63 -3.74
CA ILE A 29 36.69 6.02 -4.02
C ILE A 29 36.21 6.31 -5.45
N LEU A 30 35.39 7.35 -5.63
CA LEU A 30 35.22 8.01 -6.93
C LEU A 30 35.51 9.50 -6.78
N ALA A 31 36.58 9.92 -7.45
CA ALA A 31 37.07 11.29 -7.48
C ALA A 31 36.60 11.99 -8.76
N LEU A 32 35.90 13.12 -8.61
CA LEU A 32 35.87 14.19 -9.61
C LEU A 32 35.91 15.55 -8.88
N GLY A 33 37.00 16.30 -9.09
CA GLY A 33 36.98 17.77 -9.11
C GLY A 33 36.95 18.56 -7.79
N ARG A 34 38.15 18.79 -7.22
CA ARG A 34 38.60 20.01 -6.48
C ARG A 34 37.60 20.74 -5.56
N ILE A 35 37.64 20.41 -4.27
CA ILE A 35 37.92 21.29 -3.11
C ILE A 35 38.22 20.35 -1.92
N VAL A 36 39.45 20.38 -1.41
CA VAL A 36 39.86 19.58 -0.24
C VAL A 36 39.57 20.40 1.01
N THR A 37 38.54 20.05 1.76
CA THR A 37 38.39 20.48 3.16
C THR A 37 38.39 19.24 4.05
N ARG A 38 39.47 19.06 4.82
CA ARG A 38 39.62 17.93 5.77
C ARG A 38 38.62 18.08 6.92
N ILE A 39 37.55 17.30 6.93
CA ILE A 39 36.69 17.15 8.12
C ILE A 39 37.18 15.94 8.92
N ARG A 40 37.66 16.23 10.13
CA ARG A 40 38.18 15.26 11.10
C ARG A 40 37.01 14.63 11.84
N VAL A 41 36.65 13.38 11.50
CA VAL A 41 35.62 12.62 12.25
C VAL A 41 36.19 12.25 13.63
N ARG A 42 35.68 12.88 14.69
CA ARG A 42 35.93 12.47 16.09
C ARG A 42 35.00 11.31 16.42
N SER A 43 35.55 10.26 17.03
CA SER A 43 34.77 9.13 17.56
C SER A 43 33.83 9.61 18.67
N ALA A 44 32.54 9.29 18.52
CA ALA A 44 31.55 9.52 19.57
C ALA A 44 31.55 8.34 20.54
N SER A 45 31.81 8.66 21.80
CA SER A 45 31.77 7.81 22.98
C SER A 45 30.35 7.33 23.32
N ARG A 46 30.28 6.12 23.88
CA ARG A 46 29.08 5.38 24.33
C ARG A 46 28.13 6.20 25.21
N PRO A 47 26.80 5.95 25.16
CA PRO A 47 25.86 6.59 26.07
C PRO A 47 25.90 5.97 27.47
N THR A 48 25.98 6.85 28.47
CA THR A 48 25.88 6.56 29.91
C THR A 48 24.40 6.48 30.31
N ILE A 49 24.02 5.39 30.97
CA ILE A 49 22.69 5.21 31.57
C ILE A 49 22.60 6.07 32.84
N VAL A 50 21.66 7.01 32.88
CA VAL A 50 21.30 7.79 34.06
C VAL A 50 20.24 7.02 34.84
N GLN A 51 20.57 6.56 36.05
CA GLN A 51 19.61 6.04 37.01
C GLN A 51 19.02 7.20 37.83
N ALA A 52 17.70 7.38 37.77
CA ALA A 52 16.95 8.26 38.66
C ALA A 52 16.60 7.52 39.96
N SER A 53 16.82 8.20 41.09
CA SER A 53 16.57 7.74 42.45
C SER A 53 15.11 8.01 42.86
N GLY A 54 14.44 7.00 43.39
CA GLY A 54 13.10 7.11 43.96
C GLY A 54 12.96 6.19 45.16
N ARG A 55 13.20 6.74 46.37
CA ARG A 55 12.99 6.05 47.66
C ARG A 55 11.50 6.05 48.01
N GLN A 56 10.92 4.88 48.24
CA GLN A 56 9.73 4.75 49.09
C GLN A 56 9.98 3.71 50.17
N ARG A 57 9.82 4.16 51.43
CA ARG A 57 9.92 3.38 52.66
C ARG A 57 8.59 2.68 52.91
N PHE A 58 8.61 1.38 53.13
CA PHE A 58 7.49 0.67 53.76
C PHE A 58 7.92 0.13 55.12
N ARG A 59 7.14 0.51 56.14
CA ARG A 59 7.34 0.34 57.57
C ARG A 59 6.56 -0.90 58.00
N SER A 60 7.23 -1.95 58.47
CA SER A 60 6.56 -3.13 59.04
C SER A 60 6.29 -2.91 60.52
N GLU A 61 5.02 -2.81 60.91
CA GLU A 61 4.61 -2.82 62.31
C GLU A 61 4.65 -4.24 62.87
N ARG A 62 5.40 -4.42 63.96
CA ARG A 62 5.26 -5.56 64.86
C ARG A 62 4.17 -5.21 65.88
N ARG A 63 3.19 -6.08 66.05
CA ARG A 63 2.42 -6.18 67.30
C ARG A 63 2.40 -7.62 67.77
N SER A 64 3.01 -7.81 68.94
CA SER A 64 2.86 -8.97 69.81
C SER A 64 1.56 -8.82 70.58
N CYS A 65 0.82 -9.91 70.79
CA CYS A 65 -0.09 -10.02 71.92
C CYS A 65 -0.22 -11.49 72.36
N THR A 66 -0.12 -11.68 73.66
CA THR A 66 0.04 -12.93 74.41
C THR A 66 -1.28 -13.56 74.83
N SER A 67 -1.22 -14.90 75.00
CA SER A 67 -2.01 -15.78 75.90
C SER A 67 -3.54 -15.82 75.81
N PHE A 68 -4.14 -17.01 75.74
CA PHE A 68 -4.70 -17.74 76.90
C PHE A 68 -5.50 -18.98 76.44
N ARG A 69 -5.41 -20.03 77.27
CA ARG A 69 -6.10 -21.34 77.37
C ARG A 69 -7.39 -21.64 76.57
N SER A 70 -7.50 -22.92 76.17
CA SER A 70 -8.56 -23.89 76.55
C SER A 70 -9.30 -24.59 75.40
N SER A 71 -9.08 -25.91 75.35
CA SER A 71 -10.01 -27.01 75.01
C SER A 71 -11.11 -26.83 73.94
N ARG A 72 -11.01 -27.65 72.87
CA ARG A 72 -11.92 -28.79 72.59
C ARG A 72 -11.57 -29.39 71.23
N ALA A 73 -11.08 -30.63 71.27
CA ALA A 73 -10.98 -31.47 70.08
C ALA A 73 -12.41 -31.79 69.58
N ARG A 74 -12.81 -31.16 68.48
CA ARG A 74 -13.90 -31.66 67.64
C ARG A 74 -13.27 -32.45 66.50
N SER A 75 -13.53 -33.76 66.53
CA SER A 75 -13.26 -34.68 65.44
C SER A 75 -14.05 -34.23 64.21
N ASN A 76 -13.38 -33.55 63.27
CA ASN A 76 -13.85 -33.47 61.89
C ASN A 76 -13.35 -34.73 61.20
N SER A 77 -14.26 -35.68 60.99
CA SER A 77 -14.04 -36.81 60.10
C SER A 77 -13.76 -36.27 58.69
N MET A 78 -12.47 -36.14 58.35
CA MET A 78 -12.03 -35.99 56.97
C MET A 78 -12.46 -37.25 56.23
N VAL A 79 -13.56 -37.17 55.47
CA VAL A 79 -13.83 -38.12 54.40
C VAL A 79 -12.63 -38.02 53.46
N ARG A 80 -11.73 -39.01 53.54
CA ARG A 80 -10.65 -39.17 52.57
C ARG A 80 -11.32 -39.50 51.24
N VAL A 81 -11.53 -38.48 50.41
CA VAL A 81 -11.75 -38.69 48.98
C VAL A 81 -10.49 -39.40 48.49
N SER A 82 -10.61 -40.69 48.16
CA SER A 82 -9.52 -41.43 47.55
C SER A 82 -9.18 -40.72 46.24
N ARG A 83 -8.02 -40.08 46.17
CA ARG A 83 -7.52 -39.53 44.91
C ARG A 83 -7.15 -40.74 44.05
N SER A 84 -7.98 -41.07 43.06
CA SER A 84 -7.63 -42.04 42.04
C SER A 84 -6.35 -41.53 41.35
N GLY A 85 -5.27 -42.30 41.45
CA GLY A 85 -4.03 -41.99 40.73
C GLY A 85 -4.28 -42.12 39.23
N PHE A 86 -3.87 -41.10 38.48
CA PHE A 86 -3.95 -41.11 37.02
C PHE A 86 -2.89 -42.08 36.48
N THR A 87 -3.26 -43.02 35.62
CA THR A 87 -2.30 -43.93 35.00
C THR A 87 -1.57 -43.23 33.85
N LEU A 88 -0.32 -43.63 33.60
CA LEU A 88 0.49 -43.09 32.49
C LEU A 88 -0.22 -43.29 31.14
N VAL A 89 -0.95 -44.38 30.97
CA VAL A 89 -1.71 -44.71 29.76
C VAL A 89 -2.87 -43.74 29.56
N GLU A 90 -3.66 -43.43 30.60
CA GLU A 90 -4.75 -42.46 30.51
C GLU A 90 -4.25 -41.08 30.09
N LEU A 91 -3.08 -40.65 30.62
CA LEU A 91 -2.49 -39.37 30.22
C LEU A 91 -2.05 -39.39 28.75
N LEU A 92 -1.43 -40.47 28.31
CA LEU A 92 -0.99 -40.66 26.93
C LEU A 92 -2.15 -40.65 25.92
N VAL A 93 -3.27 -41.29 26.24
CA VAL A 93 -4.46 -41.30 25.38
C VAL A 93 -5.05 -39.89 25.26
N VAL A 94 -5.15 -39.15 26.37
CA VAL A 94 -5.72 -37.80 26.37
C VAL A 94 -4.88 -36.84 25.53
N ILE A 95 -3.54 -36.85 25.70
CA ILE A 95 -2.68 -36.00 24.88
C ILE A 95 -2.71 -36.42 23.40
N ALA A 96 -2.87 -37.72 23.09
CA ALA A 96 -2.99 -38.20 21.72
C ALA A 96 -4.28 -37.68 21.06
N VAL A 97 -5.42 -37.75 21.76
CA VAL A 97 -6.70 -37.24 21.25
C VAL A 97 -6.65 -35.71 21.06
N ILE A 98 -6.14 -34.96 22.04
CA ILE A 98 -5.97 -33.50 21.91
C ILE A 98 -5.03 -33.16 20.75
N GLY A 99 -3.94 -33.91 20.60
CA GLY A 99 -2.99 -33.74 19.49
C GLY A 99 -3.65 -33.92 18.13
N VAL A 100 -4.45 -34.97 17.95
CA VAL A 100 -5.21 -35.22 16.71
C VAL A 100 -6.22 -34.10 16.45
N LEU A 101 -6.97 -33.66 17.47
CA LEU A 101 -7.94 -32.58 17.33
C LEU A 101 -7.27 -31.26 16.92
N VAL A 102 -6.16 -30.89 17.57
CA VAL A 102 -5.42 -29.67 17.23
C VAL A 102 -4.81 -29.76 15.83
N ALA A 103 -4.27 -30.91 15.44
CA ALA A 103 -3.71 -31.13 14.11
C ALA A 103 -4.75 -30.94 12.99
N LEU A 104 -6.00 -31.34 13.23
CA LEU A 104 -7.10 -31.16 12.27
C LEU A 104 -7.68 -29.73 12.31
N LEU A 105 -7.69 -29.09 13.47
CA LEU A 105 -8.27 -27.74 13.64
C LEU A 105 -7.34 -26.62 13.19
N LEU A 106 -6.02 -26.74 13.35
CA LEU A 106 -5.09 -25.66 13.04
C LEU A 106 -5.13 -25.24 11.56
N PRO A 107 -5.08 -26.15 10.56
CA PRO A 107 -5.21 -25.77 9.15
C PRO A 107 -6.56 -25.09 8.87
N ALA A 108 -7.64 -25.61 9.45
CA ALA A 108 -8.99 -25.06 9.27
C ALA A 108 -9.11 -23.62 9.80
N VAL A 109 -8.56 -23.35 10.99
CA VAL A 109 -8.58 -22.00 11.58
C VAL A 109 -7.80 -21.01 10.72
N GLN A 110 -6.67 -21.41 10.13
CA GLN A 110 -5.89 -20.50 9.27
C GLN A 110 -6.61 -20.21 7.95
N MET A 111 -7.23 -21.22 7.33
CA MET A 111 -8.04 -21.02 6.13
C MET A 111 -9.24 -20.09 6.41
N ALA A 112 -9.91 -20.26 7.55
CA ALA A 112 -11.02 -19.40 7.95
C ALA A 112 -10.57 -17.94 8.16
N ARG A 113 -9.42 -17.73 8.83
CA ARG A 113 -8.85 -16.40 9.02
C ARG A 113 -8.51 -15.71 7.71
N GLU A 114 -7.94 -16.45 6.76
CA GLU A 114 -7.61 -15.90 5.45
C GLU A 114 -8.84 -15.57 4.61
N ALA A 115 -9.87 -16.41 4.66
CA ALA A 115 -11.15 -16.11 4.03
C ALA A 115 -11.79 -14.83 4.60
N ALA A 116 -11.69 -14.62 5.92
CA ALA A 116 -12.17 -13.40 6.57
C ALA A 116 -11.39 -12.15 6.12
N ARG A 117 -10.05 -12.23 6.04
CA ARG A 117 -9.21 -11.13 5.53
C ARG A 117 -9.52 -10.80 4.07
N ARG A 118 -9.70 -11.82 3.22
CA ARG A 118 -10.12 -11.63 1.82
C ARG A 118 -11.50 -10.96 1.71
N THR A 119 -12.43 -11.34 2.58
CA THR A 119 -13.76 -10.70 2.65
C THR A 119 -13.64 -9.23 3.04
N HIS A 120 -12.72 -8.89 3.94
CA HIS A 120 -12.43 -7.50 4.29
C HIS A 120 -11.88 -6.71 3.09
N CYS A 121 -10.92 -7.27 2.34
CA CYS A 121 -10.44 -6.64 1.09
C CYS A 121 -11.56 -6.45 0.07
N ALA A 122 -12.45 -7.44 -0.07
CA ALA A 122 -13.59 -7.34 -0.96
C ALA A 122 -14.51 -6.18 -0.56
N ASN A 123 -14.74 -5.97 0.74
CA ASN A 123 -15.52 -4.86 1.25
C ASN A 123 -14.84 -3.50 1.03
N ASN A 124 -13.53 -3.40 1.24
CA ASN A 124 -12.75 -2.20 0.94
C ASN A 124 -12.88 -1.81 -0.54
N LEU A 125 -12.67 -2.77 -1.45
CA LEU A 125 -12.83 -2.58 -2.88
C LEU A 125 -14.27 -2.22 -3.26
N LYS A 126 -15.27 -2.77 -2.56
CA LYS A 126 -16.67 -2.38 -2.78
C LYS A 126 -16.93 -0.92 -2.39
N GLN A 127 -16.39 -0.47 -1.27
CA GLN A 127 -16.48 0.94 -0.85
C GLN A 127 -15.77 1.86 -1.85
N ILE A 128 -14.58 1.48 -2.30
CA ILE A 128 -13.83 2.21 -3.34
C ILE A 128 -14.64 2.29 -4.64
N GLY A 129 -15.21 1.17 -5.11
CA GLY A 129 -16.02 1.15 -6.33
C GLY A 129 -17.26 2.07 -6.27
N ILE A 130 -17.97 2.06 -5.13
CA ILE A 130 -19.10 2.99 -4.89
C ILE A 130 -18.60 4.44 -4.91
N ALA A 131 -17.44 4.72 -4.29
CA ALA A 131 -16.86 6.05 -4.26
C ALA A 131 -16.45 6.55 -5.65
N PHE A 132 -15.93 5.67 -6.52
CA PHE A 132 -15.66 5.97 -7.93
C PHE A 132 -16.95 6.28 -8.70
N HIS A 133 -18.02 5.53 -8.47
CA HIS A 133 -19.33 5.82 -9.06
C HIS A 133 -19.89 7.17 -8.59
N ASN A 134 -19.82 7.48 -7.30
CA ASN A 134 -20.25 8.78 -6.77
C ASN A 134 -19.42 9.95 -7.34
N HIS A 135 -18.11 9.77 -7.49
CA HIS A 135 -17.25 10.75 -8.18
C HIS A 135 -17.67 10.93 -9.63
N HIS A 136 -17.93 9.83 -10.35
CA HIS A 136 -18.43 9.86 -11.71
C HIS A 136 -19.81 10.52 -11.82
N ASP A 137 -20.73 10.27 -10.89
CA ASP A 137 -22.05 10.89 -10.89
C ASP A 137 -21.98 12.41 -10.65
N THR A 138 -21.02 12.84 -9.84
CA THR A 138 -20.81 14.27 -9.53
C THR A 138 -20.09 15.02 -10.65
N TYR A 139 -19.05 14.42 -11.25
CA TYR A 139 -18.15 15.10 -12.19
C TYR A 139 -18.24 14.59 -13.64
N GLY A 140 -19.05 13.56 -13.90
CA GLY A 140 -19.22 12.93 -15.21
C GLY A 140 -18.01 12.13 -15.69
N MET A 141 -17.06 11.80 -14.81
CA MET A 141 -15.83 11.08 -15.13
C MET A 141 -15.27 10.33 -13.91
N PHE A 142 -14.55 9.25 -14.15
CA PHE A 142 -13.77 8.59 -13.11
C PHE A 142 -12.66 9.51 -12.59
N PRO A 143 -12.21 9.32 -11.33
CA PRO A 143 -11.05 10.02 -10.79
C PRO A 143 -9.82 9.84 -11.69
N SER A 144 -9.01 10.89 -11.83
CA SER A 144 -7.79 10.82 -12.63
C SER A 144 -6.62 10.23 -11.84
N GLY A 145 -5.52 9.92 -12.52
CA GLY A 145 -4.28 9.52 -11.85
C GLY A 145 -3.55 10.67 -11.18
N GLY A 146 -3.88 11.92 -11.53
CA GLY A 146 -3.18 13.11 -11.02
C GLY A 146 -2.22 13.72 -12.04
N TRP A 147 -1.26 14.49 -11.53
CA TRP A 147 -0.27 15.24 -12.33
C TRP A 147 1.12 14.63 -12.36
N GLY A 148 1.45 13.73 -11.44
CA GLY A 148 2.73 13.03 -11.34
C GLY A 148 3.21 12.94 -9.90
N TRP A 149 4.32 12.24 -9.66
CA TRP A 149 4.80 11.98 -8.29
C TRP A 149 5.36 13.21 -7.55
N PHE A 150 5.60 14.34 -8.22
CA PHE A 150 5.86 15.65 -7.58
C PHE A 150 4.59 16.46 -7.30
N TRP A 151 3.44 15.82 -7.21
CA TRP A 151 2.19 16.47 -6.84
C TRP A 151 1.41 15.62 -5.83
N THR A 152 0.63 16.27 -4.97
CA THR A 152 -0.33 15.62 -4.07
C THR A 152 -1.72 16.23 -4.25
N GLY A 153 -2.73 15.60 -3.66
CA GLY A 153 -4.11 16.04 -3.70
C GLY A 153 -4.33 17.48 -3.21
N ASP A 154 -5.17 18.22 -3.95
CA ASP A 154 -5.54 19.60 -3.67
C ASP A 154 -7.08 19.74 -3.81
N PRO A 155 -7.80 20.14 -2.74
CA PRO A 155 -9.25 20.34 -2.79
C PRO A 155 -9.68 21.43 -3.75
N ASP A 156 -8.83 22.44 -3.96
CA ASP A 156 -9.11 23.56 -4.85
C ASP A 156 -8.99 23.14 -6.33
N ARG A 157 -8.52 21.90 -6.59
CA ARG A 157 -8.44 21.26 -7.90
C ARG A 157 -9.02 19.83 -7.90
N PRO A 158 -10.36 19.71 -7.84
CA PRO A 158 -11.01 18.47 -7.41
C PRO A 158 -11.04 17.30 -8.41
N PHE A 159 -10.99 17.52 -9.74
CA PHE A 159 -11.24 16.45 -10.72
C PHE A 159 -10.60 16.69 -12.10
N GLY A 160 -10.60 15.63 -12.91
CA GLY A 160 -10.25 15.67 -14.33
C GLY A 160 -8.80 16.05 -14.60
N SER A 161 -8.58 16.86 -15.64
CA SER A 161 -7.23 17.26 -16.05
C SER A 161 -6.56 18.24 -15.10
N ASP A 162 -7.33 18.86 -14.21
CA ASP A 162 -6.83 19.79 -13.22
C ASP A 162 -6.48 19.13 -11.89
N GLN A 163 -6.84 17.86 -11.69
CA GLN A 163 -6.60 17.12 -10.44
C GLN A 163 -5.10 16.80 -10.27
N PRO A 164 -4.43 17.29 -9.20
CA PRO A 164 -3.00 17.03 -8.99
C PRO A 164 -2.69 15.69 -8.32
N GLY A 165 -3.48 15.29 -7.31
CA GLY A 165 -3.30 14.03 -6.58
C GLY A 165 -3.96 12.83 -7.26
N SER A 166 -3.72 11.64 -6.71
CA SER A 166 -4.31 10.39 -7.20
C SER A 166 -5.82 10.32 -6.98
N TRP A 167 -6.40 9.31 -7.63
CA TRP A 167 -7.75 8.83 -7.37
C TRP A 167 -8.05 8.61 -5.88
N CYS A 168 -7.08 8.20 -5.05
CA CYS A 168 -7.30 7.98 -3.61
C CYS A 168 -7.76 9.28 -2.92
N PHE A 169 -7.22 10.43 -3.33
CA PHE A 169 -7.57 11.72 -2.77
C PHE A 169 -8.95 12.18 -3.24
N SER A 170 -9.25 12.08 -4.54
CA SER A 170 -10.50 12.57 -5.11
C SER A 170 -11.74 11.83 -4.61
N ILE A 171 -11.58 10.59 -4.14
CA ILE A 171 -12.70 9.81 -3.62
C ILE A 171 -12.96 10.02 -2.12
N LEU A 172 -12.10 10.74 -1.39
CA LEU A 172 -12.23 10.98 0.05
C LEU A 172 -13.62 11.50 0.48
N PRO A 173 -14.25 12.46 -0.24
CA PRO A 173 -15.61 12.91 0.06
C PRO A 173 -16.66 11.79 0.07
N TYR A 174 -16.43 10.72 -0.69
CA TYR A 174 -17.38 9.63 -0.90
C TYR A 174 -17.08 8.38 -0.07
N ILE A 175 -16.06 8.45 0.81
CA ILE A 175 -15.72 7.42 1.80
C ILE A 175 -15.68 7.99 3.22
N GLU A 176 -16.49 9.02 3.48
CA GLU A 176 -16.62 9.67 4.80
C GLU A 176 -15.31 10.31 5.31
N GLN A 177 -14.43 10.75 4.40
CA GLN A 177 -13.15 11.41 4.73
C GLN A 177 -13.11 12.88 4.29
N MET A 178 -14.25 13.57 4.34
CA MET A 178 -14.35 15.00 3.96
C MET A 178 -13.42 15.89 4.79
N SER A 179 -13.20 15.58 6.07
CA SER A 179 -12.30 16.35 6.93
C SER A 179 -10.84 16.26 6.49
N VAL A 180 -10.40 15.10 5.98
CA VAL A 180 -9.06 14.89 5.41
C VAL A 180 -8.95 15.59 4.06
N TYR A 181 -9.98 15.44 3.22
CA TYR A 181 -10.06 16.10 1.92
C TYR A 181 -9.86 17.60 2.08
N GLN A 182 -10.64 18.28 2.90
CA GLN A 182 -10.61 19.73 3.05
C GLN A 182 -9.36 20.30 3.74
N MET A 183 -8.44 19.47 4.27
CA MET A 183 -7.26 19.97 4.99
C MET A 183 -6.41 20.90 4.12
N GLY A 184 -6.13 20.49 2.88
CA GLY A 184 -5.26 21.25 1.97
C GLY A 184 -5.87 22.51 1.39
N ALA A 185 -7.17 22.76 1.60
CA ALA A 185 -7.89 23.85 0.96
C ALA A 185 -7.44 25.22 1.52
N ASP A 186 -7.16 26.15 0.62
CA ASP A 186 -6.86 27.54 0.94
C ASP A 186 -7.51 28.56 -0.01
N GLY A 187 -8.20 28.09 -1.06
CA GLY A 187 -8.92 28.90 -2.03
C GLY A 187 -8.05 29.47 -3.16
N ASN A 188 -6.78 29.06 -3.29
CA ASN A 188 -5.83 29.57 -4.28
C ASN A 188 -5.38 28.47 -5.26
N PRO A 189 -6.23 28.02 -6.20
CA PRO A 189 -5.91 26.90 -7.08
C PRO A 189 -4.69 27.13 -7.99
N ASN A 190 -4.26 28.38 -8.21
CA ASN A 190 -3.16 28.72 -9.13
C ASN A 190 -1.89 29.18 -8.40
N ALA A 191 -1.80 28.97 -7.08
CA ALA A 191 -0.64 29.35 -6.30
C ALA A 191 -0.38 28.35 -5.18
N ILE A 192 0.89 28.03 -4.95
CA ILE A 192 1.29 27.17 -3.84
C ILE A 192 1.57 28.06 -2.63
N THR A 193 0.71 27.99 -1.61
CA THR A 193 0.86 28.79 -0.41
C THR A 193 1.57 28.01 0.70
N SER A 194 2.18 28.72 1.66
CA SER A 194 2.77 28.06 2.83
C SER A 194 1.75 27.30 3.67
N GLN A 195 0.47 27.74 3.66
CA GLN A 195 -0.61 27.07 4.36
C GLN A 195 -0.99 25.76 3.69
N GLN A 196 -1.10 25.74 2.36
CA GLN A 196 -1.32 24.52 1.59
C GLN A 196 -0.19 23.52 1.83
N LEU A 197 1.07 23.98 1.78
CA LEU A 197 2.24 23.11 1.98
C LEU A 197 2.18 22.34 3.30
N GLU A 198 1.87 23.04 4.40
CA GLU A 198 1.79 22.45 5.73
C GLU A 198 0.60 21.50 5.88
N ARG A 199 -0.59 21.92 5.43
CA ARG A 199 -1.82 21.15 5.64
C ARG A 199 -1.93 19.94 4.72
N SER A 200 -1.46 20.05 3.48
CA SER A 200 -1.41 18.92 2.54
C SER A 200 -0.43 17.86 3.04
N ALA A 201 0.73 18.29 3.60
CA ALA A 201 1.65 17.36 4.25
C ALA A 201 0.97 16.62 5.41
N ALA A 202 0.27 17.31 6.29
CA ALA A 202 -0.47 16.71 7.41
C ALA A 202 -1.55 15.71 6.94
N ALA A 203 -2.26 16.00 5.85
CA ALA A 203 -3.26 15.09 5.29
C ALA A 203 -2.66 13.73 4.90
N THR A 204 -1.45 13.72 4.30
CA THR A 204 -0.76 12.46 3.93
C THR A 204 -0.36 11.62 5.15
N GLN A 205 -0.42 12.17 6.37
CA GLN A 205 -0.13 11.47 7.62
C GLN A 205 -1.38 10.92 8.32
N ILE A 206 -2.50 10.83 7.62
CA ILE A 206 -3.74 10.25 8.16
C ILE A 206 -3.94 8.84 7.59
N PRO A 207 -3.77 7.78 8.39
CA PRO A 207 -3.90 6.40 7.92
C PRO A 207 -5.38 6.02 7.73
N LEU A 208 -5.74 5.62 6.51
CA LEU A 208 -7.11 5.31 6.11
C LEU A 208 -7.26 3.81 5.85
N GLY A 209 -7.98 3.12 6.74
CA GLY A 209 -8.10 1.66 6.71
C GLY A 209 -8.75 1.09 5.45
N THR A 210 -9.60 1.87 4.77
CA THR A 210 -10.23 1.48 3.48
C THR A 210 -9.19 1.21 2.39
N PHE A 211 -8.00 1.82 2.47
CA PHE A 211 -6.92 1.63 1.49
C PHE A 211 -5.90 0.56 1.89
N ILE A 212 -6.11 -0.15 3.01
CA ILE A 212 -5.15 -1.10 3.56
C ILE A 212 -5.70 -2.53 3.52
N CYS A 213 -4.86 -3.47 3.09
CA CYS A 213 -5.16 -4.89 3.11
C CYS A 213 -4.73 -5.48 4.48
N PRO A 214 -5.66 -6.08 5.25
CA PRO A 214 -5.35 -6.64 6.57
C PRO A 214 -4.43 -7.88 6.51
N SER A 215 -4.20 -8.45 5.32
CA SER A 215 -3.20 -9.51 5.12
C SER A 215 -1.77 -8.97 4.95
N ARG A 216 -1.60 -7.64 4.78
CA ARG A 216 -0.28 -7.01 4.57
C ARG A 216 0.22 -6.26 5.79
N ARG A 217 -0.47 -5.18 6.15
CA ARG A 217 -0.01 -4.22 7.15
C ARG A 217 -1.16 -3.74 8.03
N SER A 218 -0.82 -3.26 9.22
CA SER A 218 -1.78 -2.55 10.05
C SER A 218 -2.04 -1.16 9.45
N ASN A 219 -3.22 -0.59 9.75
CA ASN A 219 -3.54 0.79 9.39
C ASN A 219 -2.70 1.76 10.24
N ALA A 220 -1.47 2.03 9.80
CA ALA A 220 -0.49 2.83 10.52
C ALA A 220 0.41 3.58 9.54
N LEU A 221 1.08 4.61 10.04
CA LEU A 221 2.07 5.35 9.26
C LEU A 221 3.32 4.52 9.03
N VAL A 222 3.84 4.59 7.81
CA VAL A 222 5.05 3.88 7.37
C VAL A 222 6.16 4.91 7.17
N PRO A 223 7.44 4.59 7.45
CA PRO A 223 8.55 5.45 7.07
C PRO A 223 8.45 5.88 5.61
N HIS A 224 8.67 7.17 5.40
CA HIS A 224 8.80 7.77 4.10
C HIS A 224 10.28 8.13 3.92
N PRO A 225 10.97 7.57 2.91
CA PRO A 225 12.39 7.82 2.74
C PRO A 225 12.63 9.32 2.57
N ARG A 226 13.47 9.94 3.41
CA ARG A 226 13.79 11.38 3.34
C ARG A 226 14.92 11.64 2.35
N GLY A 227 14.84 12.81 1.70
CA GLY A 227 15.78 13.32 0.70
C GLY A 227 17.26 13.05 0.98
N GLY A 228 17.93 12.53 -0.05
CA GLY A 228 19.36 12.20 -0.07
C GLY A 228 19.70 11.13 -1.11
N GLU A 229 18.73 10.31 -1.49
CA GLU A 229 18.84 9.35 -2.59
C GLU A 229 17.91 9.75 -3.76
N PRO A 230 18.27 9.46 -5.03
CA PRO A 230 17.38 9.70 -6.16
C PRO A 230 16.05 8.95 -5.94
N GLY A 231 14.93 9.68 -5.85
CA GLY A 231 13.61 9.10 -5.57
C GLY A 231 13.18 9.08 -4.09
N ALA A 232 13.88 9.77 -3.18
CA ALA A 232 13.51 9.83 -1.76
C ALA A 232 12.91 11.20 -1.35
N GLY A 233 11.67 11.20 -0.86
CA GLY A 233 11.00 12.33 -0.19
C GLY A 233 9.54 12.49 -0.64
N LEU A 234 8.74 13.27 0.10
CA LEU A 234 7.45 13.71 -0.38
C LEU A 234 7.77 14.90 -1.29
N MET A 235 8.33 14.60 -2.45
CA MET A 235 8.88 15.59 -3.37
C MET A 235 7.78 16.40 -4.08
N ALA A 236 6.62 16.52 -3.45
CA ALA A 236 5.48 17.22 -3.96
C ALA A 236 5.74 18.74 -3.95
N PHE A 237 5.51 19.40 -5.06
CA PHE A 237 5.59 20.86 -5.12
C PHE A 237 4.61 21.54 -4.17
N ASN A 238 3.45 20.91 -3.93
CA ASN A 238 2.34 21.45 -3.14
C ASN A 238 2.18 20.82 -1.74
N ALA A 239 3.21 20.18 -1.19
CA ALA A 239 3.24 19.76 0.21
C ALA A 239 4.66 19.78 0.81
N ASN A 240 4.77 20.02 2.11
CA ASN A 240 6.03 19.87 2.84
C ASN A 240 6.42 18.39 3.01
N ASP A 241 7.72 18.13 3.09
CA ASP A 241 8.26 16.80 3.36
C ASP A 241 7.83 16.24 4.73
N VAL A 242 7.53 14.92 4.76
CA VAL A 242 7.17 14.17 5.98
C VAL A 242 8.06 12.94 6.17
N ASP A 243 8.35 12.56 7.42
CA ASP A 243 9.14 11.34 7.74
C ASP A 243 8.34 10.06 7.59
N ARG A 244 7.01 10.17 7.70
CA ARG A 244 6.09 9.05 7.71
C ARG A 244 4.78 9.47 7.08
N CYS A 245 4.22 8.59 6.26
CA CYS A 245 2.98 8.82 5.54
C CYS A 245 2.09 7.56 5.55
N ALA A 246 0.83 7.76 5.17
CA ALA A 246 -0.11 6.69 4.91
C ALA A 246 0.08 6.12 3.49
N ARG A 247 -0.16 4.82 3.33
CA ARG A 247 0.05 4.05 2.10
C ARG A 247 -1.25 3.49 1.56
N THR A 248 -1.20 2.94 0.35
CA THR A 248 -2.29 2.15 -0.24
C THR A 248 -1.79 0.76 -0.65
N ASP A 249 -2.63 -0.24 -0.43
CA ASP A 249 -2.43 -1.62 -0.89
C ASP A 249 -3.23 -1.92 -2.17
N TYR A 250 -3.98 -0.94 -2.66
CA TYR A 250 -4.79 -1.01 -3.87
C TYR A 250 -4.29 -0.03 -4.92
N ALA A 251 -4.44 -0.39 -6.19
CA ALA A 251 -4.07 0.42 -7.33
C ALA A 251 -5.20 0.49 -8.36
N ALA A 252 -5.35 1.67 -8.97
CA ALA A 252 -6.27 1.85 -10.09
C ALA A 252 -5.69 1.28 -11.39
N ASN A 253 -6.59 0.84 -12.26
CA ASN A 253 -6.23 0.27 -13.55
C ASN A 253 -5.80 1.34 -14.56
N ALA A 254 -4.51 1.35 -14.86
CA ALA A 254 -3.90 2.21 -15.87
C ALA A 254 -3.85 1.60 -17.28
N GLY A 255 -4.32 0.35 -17.42
CA GLY A 255 -4.55 -0.29 -18.70
C GLY A 255 -3.58 -1.42 -19.02
N SER A 256 -3.60 -1.86 -20.26
CA SER A 256 -2.66 -2.85 -20.79
C SER A 256 -1.45 -2.23 -21.49
N VAL A 257 -1.51 -0.92 -21.78
CA VAL A 257 -0.40 -0.17 -22.38
C VAL A 257 0.28 0.65 -21.29
N ARG A 258 1.53 0.31 -20.99
CA ARG A 258 2.33 1.07 -20.02
C ARG A 258 2.94 2.30 -20.67
N ILE A 259 2.56 3.46 -20.17
CA ILE A 259 3.09 4.77 -20.57
C ILE A 259 3.64 5.42 -19.32
N PHE A 260 4.87 5.90 -19.37
CA PHE A 260 5.48 6.58 -18.24
C PHE A 260 5.06 8.06 -18.25
N TRP A 261 4.50 8.51 -17.13
CA TRP A 261 3.91 9.84 -16.91
C TRP A 261 4.91 10.91 -16.45
N GLY A 262 6.10 10.46 -16.02
CA GLY A 262 7.16 11.33 -15.50
C GLY A 262 6.80 11.97 -14.16
N ALA A 263 7.71 12.80 -13.64
CA ALA A 263 7.55 13.41 -12.31
C ALA A 263 6.38 14.40 -12.20
N GLY A 264 5.77 14.76 -13.32
CA GLY A 264 4.86 15.87 -13.45
C GLY A 264 5.61 17.19 -13.75
N PRO A 265 4.89 18.17 -14.31
CA PRO A 265 5.47 19.47 -14.65
C PRO A 265 5.79 20.30 -13.41
N ASP A 266 6.66 21.30 -13.58
CA ASP A 266 6.86 22.36 -12.60
C ASP A 266 5.54 23.16 -12.39
N PRO A 267 5.37 23.88 -11.27
CA PRO A 267 4.13 24.58 -10.96
C PRO A 267 3.61 25.53 -12.05
N ALA A 268 4.48 26.29 -12.72
CA ALA A 268 4.04 27.24 -13.74
C ALA A 268 3.50 26.51 -14.98
N SER A 269 4.18 25.44 -15.40
CA SER A 269 3.73 24.57 -16.49
C SER A 269 2.44 23.83 -16.12
N ALA A 270 2.35 23.29 -14.90
CA ALA A 270 1.18 22.57 -14.41
C ALA A 270 -0.09 23.45 -14.41
N PHE A 271 0.00 24.65 -13.83
CA PHE A 271 -1.14 25.58 -13.74
C PHE A 271 -1.57 26.15 -15.10
N SER A 272 -0.69 26.12 -16.10
CA SER A 272 -1.03 26.45 -17.49
C SER A 272 -1.47 25.25 -18.32
N GLY A 273 -1.56 24.06 -17.71
CA GLY A 273 -2.00 22.83 -18.38
C GLY A 273 -0.96 22.22 -19.34
N SER A 274 0.32 22.56 -19.18
CA SER A 274 1.43 22.17 -20.06
C SER A 274 2.48 21.32 -19.34
N GLY A 275 3.41 20.72 -20.09
CA GLY A 275 4.53 19.93 -19.52
C GLY A 275 4.18 18.52 -19.03
N PHE A 276 3.00 18.00 -19.41
CA PHE A 276 2.56 16.65 -19.09
C PHE A 276 2.99 15.64 -20.17
N ALA A 277 3.03 14.36 -19.82
CA ALA A 277 3.34 13.29 -20.76
C ALA A 277 2.21 13.10 -21.77
N ASP A 278 2.55 12.59 -22.96
CA ASP A 278 1.55 12.21 -23.96
C ASP A 278 0.88 10.89 -23.57
N MET A 279 -0.38 10.99 -23.17
CA MET A 279 -1.24 9.85 -22.79
C MET A 279 -2.17 9.39 -23.92
N SER A 280 -1.90 9.76 -25.17
CA SER A 280 -2.75 9.41 -26.32
C SER A 280 -2.95 7.91 -26.53
N LEU A 281 -1.98 7.09 -26.09
CA LEU A 281 -2.05 5.62 -26.14
C LEU A 281 -2.62 4.99 -24.85
N ALA A 282 -2.92 5.76 -23.82
CA ALA A 282 -3.36 5.23 -22.54
C ALA A 282 -4.77 4.63 -22.67
N ASN A 283 -4.92 3.37 -22.30
CA ASN A 283 -6.15 2.61 -22.51
C ASN A 283 -6.81 2.07 -21.23
N GLY A 284 -6.27 2.36 -20.04
CA GLY A 284 -6.93 2.06 -18.76
C GLY A 284 -8.02 3.07 -18.38
N ILE A 285 -8.50 3.00 -17.15
CA ILE A 285 -9.53 3.93 -16.65
C ILE A 285 -8.95 5.11 -15.85
N CYS A 286 -7.71 4.99 -15.38
CA CYS A 286 -7.09 5.96 -14.50
C CYS A 286 -5.59 6.11 -14.84
N PHE A 287 -5.22 7.29 -15.31
CA PHE A 287 -3.86 7.69 -15.72
C PHE A 287 -3.71 9.22 -15.64
N GLN A 288 -2.51 9.77 -15.88
CA GLN A 288 -2.22 11.20 -15.78
C GLN A 288 -3.27 12.03 -16.52
N ARG A 289 -3.92 12.95 -15.80
CA ARG A 289 -4.95 13.87 -16.31
C ARG A 289 -6.12 13.19 -17.05
N SER A 290 -6.34 11.91 -16.85
CA SER A 290 -7.47 11.18 -17.44
C SER A 290 -8.83 11.81 -17.08
N ALA A 291 -9.74 11.76 -18.04
CA ALA A 291 -11.13 12.19 -17.90
C ALA A 291 -12.06 11.12 -18.50
N VAL A 292 -11.86 9.87 -18.09
CA VAL A 292 -12.55 8.69 -18.63
C VAL A 292 -13.98 8.67 -18.11
N ARG A 293 -14.96 8.56 -19.01
CA ARG A 293 -16.38 8.42 -18.68
C ARG A 293 -16.78 6.96 -18.67
N MET A 294 -17.87 6.62 -17.98
CA MET A 294 -18.44 5.26 -18.03
C MET A 294 -18.70 4.80 -19.48
N GLY A 295 -19.15 5.71 -20.34
CA GLY A 295 -19.39 5.42 -21.77
C GLY A 295 -18.14 5.17 -22.61
N ASP A 296 -16.94 5.47 -22.09
CA ASP A 296 -15.67 5.19 -22.75
C ASP A 296 -15.16 3.75 -22.50
N VAL A 297 -15.84 2.99 -21.63
CA VAL A 297 -15.55 1.59 -21.29
C VAL A 297 -16.29 0.66 -22.27
N LEU A 298 -15.81 0.63 -23.51
CA LEU A 298 -16.45 -0.03 -24.64
C LEU A 298 -16.36 -1.56 -24.61
N ASP A 299 -15.35 -2.13 -23.93
CA ASP A 299 -15.23 -3.58 -23.74
C ASP A 299 -16.20 -4.13 -22.68
N GLY A 300 -16.95 -3.24 -22.03
CA GLY A 300 -18.00 -3.55 -21.06
C GLY A 300 -17.57 -3.28 -19.61
N THR A 301 -18.43 -2.61 -18.86
CA THR A 301 -18.14 -2.23 -17.46
C THR A 301 -17.96 -3.43 -16.52
N SER A 302 -18.58 -4.56 -16.84
CA SER A 302 -18.42 -5.83 -16.12
C SER A 302 -17.17 -6.63 -16.55
N ASN A 303 -16.39 -6.11 -17.51
CA ASN A 303 -15.22 -6.76 -18.09
C ASN A 303 -13.96 -5.90 -18.03
N THR A 304 -14.01 -4.73 -17.39
CA THR A 304 -12.83 -3.86 -17.23
C THR A 304 -12.54 -3.67 -15.74
N TYR A 305 -11.27 -3.84 -15.35
CA TYR A 305 -10.81 -3.56 -14.00
C TYR A 305 -10.93 -2.08 -13.69
N MET A 306 -11.39 -1.75 -12.49
CA MET A 306 -11.41 -0.39 -11.98
C MET A 306 -10.26 -0.18 -10.99
N VAL A 307 -10.29 -0.91 -9.87
CA VAL A 307 -9.25 -0.90 -8.83
C VAL A 307 -9.02 -2.34 -8.38
N GLY A 308 -7.79 -2.68 -8.03
CA GLY A 308 -7.47 -4.00 -7.52
C GLY A 308 -6.32 -3.98 -6.52
N GLU A 309 -6.11 -5.11 -5.86
CA GLU A 309 -4.89 -5.33 -5.11
C GLU A 309 -3.67 -5.33 -6.06
N ARG A 310 -2.54 -4.80 -5.59
CA ARG A 310 -1.29 -4.68 -6.36
C ARG A 310 -0.19 -5.58 -5.80
N HIS A 311 0.71 -6.13 -6.61
CA HIS A 311 1.84 -6.94 -6.11
C HIS A 311 2.80 -6.10 -5.26
N LEU A 312 3.13 -6.58 -4.06
CA LEU A 312 4.05 -5.91 -3.13
C LEU A 312 5.08 -6.87 -2.53
N PHE A 313 6.13 -6.29 -1.94
CA PHE A 313 7.20 -7.04 -1.28
C PHE A 313 6.83 -7.27 0.19
N PRO A 314 6.66 -8.53 0.63
CA PRO A 314 6.40 -8.81 2.04
C PRO A 314 7.46 -8.25 3.00
N ALA A 315 8.72 -8.14 2.54
CA ALA A 315 9.79 -7.53 3.33
C ALA A 315 9.59 -6.01 3.57
N SER A 316 8.77 -5.35 2.75
CA SER A 316 8.58 -3.91 2.77
C SER A 316 7.27 -3.45 3.42
N TYR A 317 6.36 -4.36 3.78
CA TYR A 317 5.04 -4.01 4.35
C TYR A 317 5.11 -3.02 5.53
N ALA A 318 6.12 -3.18 6.39
CA ALA A 318 6.30 -2.36 7.58
C ALA A 318 7.21 -1.15 7.36
N SER A 319 8.14 -1.22 6.39
CA SER A 319 9.19 -0.22 6.20
C SER A 319 8.86 0.79 5.11
N GLY A 320 8.10 0.41 4.08
CA GLY A 320 7.84 1.27 2.92
C GLY A 320 9.12 1.66 2.16
N ASN A 321 10.18 0.86 2.30
CA ASN A 321 11.48 1.12 1.69
C ASN A 321 11.63 0.44 0.32
N ASN A 322 10.52 0.17 -0.37
CA ASN A 322 10.59 -0.29 -1.75
C ASN A 322 10.49 0.93 -2.67
N PHE A 323 11.63 1.57 -2.94
CA PHE A 323 11.77 2.76 -3.81
C PHE A 323 11.25 2.58 -5.24
N LEU A 324 10.89 1.36 -5.59
CA LEU A 324 10.38 1.05 -6.92
C LEU A 324 8.86 0.91 -6.93
N SER A 325 8.16 0.74 -5.80
CA SER A 325 6.72 0.42 -5.83
C SER A 325 5.98 0.52 -4.49
N ASP A 326 6.55 1.01 -3.38
CA ASP A 326 5.84 1.22 -2.10
C ASP A 326 6.43 2.40 -1.30
N ASP A 327 6.78 3.49 -1.98
CA ASP A 327 7.58 4.59 -1.42
C ASP A 327 6.91 5.97 -1.44
N HIS A 328 5.79 6.17 -2.15
CA HIS A 328 4.96 7.40 -2.15
C HIS A 328 3.63 7.27 -1.36
N PRO A 329 3.14 8.38 -0.77
CA PRO A 329 1.90 8.37 0.02
C PRO A 329 0.69 8.04 -0.87
N LEU A 330 -0.41 7.63 -0.26
CA LEU A 330 -1.63 7.35 -1.03
C LEU A 330 -2.18 8.52 -1.85
N PHE A 331 -1.89 9.79 -1.49
CA PHE A 331 -2.39 10.99 -2.18
C PHE A 331 -1.44 11.57 -3.24
N VAL A 332 -0.30 10.92 -3.48
CA VAL A 332 0.61 11.26 -4.59
C VAL A 332 -0.18 11.34 -5.91
N GLY A 333 0.23 12.18 -6.85
CA GLY A 333 -0.30 12.18 -8.21
C GLY A 333 0.03 10.88 -8.95
N ASP A 334 0.03 10.92 -10.29
CA ASP A 334 0.25 9.69 -11.07
C ASP A 334 1.59 9.08 -10.67
N ASP A 335 1.55 7.83 -10.21
CA ASP A 335 2.68 7.09 -9.67
C ASP A 335 2.43 5.56 -9.67
N PHE A 336 3.51 4.77 -9.62
CA PHE A 336 3.46 3.31 -9.50
C PHE A 336 2.81 2.83 -8.19
N ASP A 337 2.78 3.70 -7.18
CA ASP A 337 2.16 3.43 -5.89
C ASP A 337 0.64 3.33 -5.94
N VAL A 338 0.03 4.06 -6.87
CA VAL A 338 -1.42 4.21 -6.99
C VAL A 338 -1.97 3.60 -8.28
N HIS A 339 -1.10 3.18 -9.22
CA HIS A 339 -1.49 2.60 -10.50
C HIS A 339 -0.86 1.24 -10.79
N CYS A 340 -1.59 0.38 -11.50
CA CYS A 340 -1.11 -0.89 -12.00
C CYS A 340 -1.60 -1.14 -13.42
N TRP A 341 -0.82 -1.94 -14.15
CA TRP A 341 -1.11 -2.35 -15.52
C TRP A 341 -1.40 -3.85 -15.59
N THR A 342 -2.04 -4.25 -16.67
CA THR A 342 -2.30 -5.64 -17.04
C THR A 342 -1.39 -6.15 -18.16
N ASP A 343 -0.33 -5.40 -18.48
CA ASP A 343 0.68 -5.75 -19.49
C ASP A 343 1.50 -7.00 -19.10
N LEU A 344 1.49 -7.35 -17.81
CA LEU A 344 2.15 -8.52 -17.27
C LEU A 344 1.17 -9.36 -16.43
N PRO A 345 1.34 -10.69 -16.35
CA PRO A 345 0.49 -11.55 -15.54
C PRO A 345 0.49 -11.12 -14.06
N PRO A 346 -0.66 -11.23 -13.38
CA PRO A 346 -0.77 -10.84 -11.99
C PRO A 346 0.04 -11.78 -11.11
N LYS A 347 0.51 -11.29 -9.97
CA LYS A 347 1.43 -12.04 -9.11
C LYS A 347 1.08 -11.99 -7.64
N ARG A 348 1.31 -13.10 -6.95
CA ARG A 348 1.25 -13.13 -5.49
C ARG A 348 2.46 -12.41 -4.91
N ASP A 349 2.23 -11.64 -3.85
CA ASP A 349 3.26 -10.91 -3.11
C ASP A 349 4.48 -11.78 -2.82
N ALA A 350 5.64 -11.28 -3.24
CA ALA A 350 6.94 -11.93 -3.13
C ALA A 350 8.04 -10.86 -3.27
N ASN A 351 9.22 -11.13 -2.70
CA ASN A 351 10.37 -10.23 -2.80
C ASN A 351 11.11 -10.51 -4.11
N ASP A 352 10.62 -9.95 -5.22
CA ASP A 352 11.17 -10.12 -6.56
C ASP A 352 11.07 -8.83 -7.38
N ASP A 353 11.93 -8.61 -8.36
CA ASP A 353 11.94 -7.33 -9.11
C ASP A 353 10.75 -7.17 -10.09
N LEU A 354 9.64 -7.91 -9.91
CA LEU A 354 8.49 -7.93 -10.82
C LEU A 354 7.36 -6.99 -10.34
N LEU A 355 7.60 -5.69 -10.48
CA LEU A 355 6.72 -4.64 -9.96
C LEU A 355 5.64 -4.17 -10.95
N TRP A 356 4.83 -3.19 -10.50
CA TRP A 356 3.87 -2.39 -11.29
C TRP A 356 2.74 -3.18 -11.95
N ARG A 357 2.25 -4.19 -11.25
CA ARG A 357 1.21 -5.10 -11.74
C ARG A 357 0.21 -5.42 -10.66
N PHE A 358 -0.97 -5.84 -11.08
CA PHE A 358 -1.97 -6.40 -10.18
C PHE A 358 -1.45 -7.65 -9.46
N GLY A 359 -1.89 -7.85 -8.23
CA GLY A 359 -1.36 -8.88 -7.37
C GLY A 359 -1.98 -8.88 -5.98
N GLY A 360 -1.49 -9.69 -5.07
CA GLY A 360 -2.13 -9.81 -3.77
C GLY A 360 -1.37 -10.68 -2.76
N PRO A 361 -1.71 -10.58 -1.46
CA PRO A 361 -1.11 -11.46 -0.45
C PRO A 361 -1.83 -12.81 -0.39
N HIS A 362 -3.10 -12.83 -0.84
CA HIS A 362 -4.01 -13.94 -0.71
C HIS A 362 -3.53 -15.15 -1.53
N PRO A 363 -3.67 -16.39 -1.03
CA PRO A 363 -3.34 -17.58 -1.80
C PRO A 363 -4.23 -17.71 -3.04
N ASN A 364 -3.60 -18.00 -4.19
CA ASN A 364 -4.21 -18.32 -5.48
C ASN A 364 -4.99 -17.19 -6.19
N VAL A 365 -5.44 -16.16 -5.48
CA VAL A 365 -6.24 -15.08 -6.04
C VAL A 365 -5.80 -13.72 -5.52
N PHE A 366 -6.13 -12.67 -6.27
CA PHE A 366 -6.17 -11.29 -5.80
C PHE A 366 -7.58 -10.72 -6.01
N MET A 367 -7.95 -9.69 -5.27
CA MET A 367 -9.27 -9.07 -5.35
C MET A 367 -9.27 -7.85 -6.28
N VAL A 368 -10.32 -7.73 -7.10
CA VAL A 368 -10.55 -6.56 -7.96
C VAL A 368 -11.98 -6.09 -7.87
N VAL A 369 -12.20 -4.79 -8.01
CA VAL A 369 -13.49 -4.20 -8.37
C VAL A 369 -13.48 -3.83 -9.86
N LEU A 370 -14.56 -4.16 -10.55
CA LEU A 370 -14.76 -3.86 -11.97
C LEU A 370 -15.45 -2.50 -12.15
N CYS A 371 -15.48 -2.00 -13.38
CA CYS A 371 -16.12 -0.72 -13.72
C CYS A 371 -17.62 -0.68 -13.39
N ASP A 372 -18.31 -1.83 -13.34
CA ASP A 372 -19.70 -1.96 -12.90
C ASP A 372 -19.87 -1.98 -11.37
N GLY A 373 -18.79 -1.92 -10.60
CA GLY A 373 -18.78 -1.93 -9.14
C GLY A 373 -18.94 -3.32 -8.52
N SER A 374 -18.93 -4.40 -9.32
CA SER A 374 -18.86 -5.78 -8.82
C SER A 374 -17.44 -6.10 -8.36
N VAL A 375 -17.32 -6.88 -7.29
CA VAL A 375 -16.03 -7.29 -6.72
C VAL A 375 -15.87 -8.78 -6.94
N ARG A 376 -14.74 -9.21 -7.53
CA ARG A 376 -14.46 -10.62 -7.77
C ARG A 376 -13.01 -10.99 -7.46
N PRO A 377 -12.77 -12.23 -6.99
CA PRO A 377 -11.43 -12.78 -6.97
C PRO A 377 -10.98 -13.12 -8.39
N VAL A 378 -9.71 -12.87 -8.70
CA VAL A 378 -9.07 -13.24 -9.96
C VAL A 378 -7.88 -14.15 -9.67
N SER A 379 -7.79 -15.27 -10.40
CA SER A 379 -6.69 -16.24 -10.22
C SER A 379 -5.35 -15.67 -10.70
N TYR A 380 -4.25 -15.99 -10.02
CA TYR A 380 -2.90 -15.74 -10.55
C TYR A 380 -2.57 -16.57 -11.78
N SER A 381 -3.33 -17.64 -12.03
CA SER A 381 -3.21 -18.50 -13.21
C SER A 381 -4.11 -18.06 -14.37
N ILE A 382 -4.68 -16.86 -14.31
CA ILE A 382 -5.47 -16.29 -15.42
C ILE A 382 -4.64 -16.27 -16.70
N ASP A 383 -5.30 -16.56 -17.83
CA ASP A 383 -4.66 -16.46 -19.14
C ASP A 383 -4.11 -15.02 -19.35
N PRO A 384 -2.83 -14.85 -19.74
CA PRO A 384 -2.24 -13.52 -19.89
C PRO A 384 -2.97 -12.61 -20.88
N PHE A 385 -3.51 -13.16 -21.98
CA PHE A 385 -4.28 -12.35 -22.93
C PHE A 385 -5.58 -11.90 -22.32
N THR A 386 -6.29 -12.77 -21.61
CA THR A 386 -7.47 -12.40 -20.85
C THR A 386 -7.17 -11.29 -19.85
N HIS A 387 -6.11 -11.43 -19.06
CA HIS A 387 -5.69 -10.41 -18.09
C HIS A 387 -5.44 -9.06 -18.76
N LEU A 388 -4.72 -9.07 -19.88
CA LEU A 388 -4.44 -7.89 -20.70
C LEU A 388 -5.73 -7.16 -21.08
N HIS A 389 -6.69 -7.87 -21.70
CA HIS A 389 -7.96 -7.29 -22.15
C HIS A 389 -8.80 -6.75 -20.98
N LEU A 390 -8.77 -7.39 -19.82
CA LEU A 390 -9.48 -6.90 -18.63
C LEU A 390 -8.93 -5.57 -18.11
N GLY A 391 -7.71 -5.16 -18.50
CA GLY A 391 -7.17 -3.84 -18.20
C GLY A 391 -7.56 -2.77 -19.21
N GLY A 392 -7.76 -3.14 -20.47
CA GLY A 392 -8.18 -2.20 -21.51
C GLY A 392 -9.64 -1.76 -21.37
N ARG A 393 -9.91 -0.48 -21.65
CA ARG A 393 -11.28 0.05 -21.78
C ARG A 393 -11.83 -0.06 -23.21
N LYS A 394 -10.94 -0.25 -24.20
CA LYS A 394 -11.25 -0.19 -25.64
C LYS A 394 -10.23 -0.99 -26.47
N GLU A 395 -10.22 -2.31 -26.33
CA GLU A 395 -9.38 -3.22 -27.10
C GLU A 395 -10.14 -4.01 -28.17
N GLY A 396 -11.48 -3.99 -28.18
CA GLY A 396 -12.27 -4.56 -29.27
C GLY A 396 -12.16 -6.09 -29.42
N GLY A 397 -11.59 -6.77 -28.42
CA GLY A 397 -11.50 -8.23 -28.34
C GLY A 397 -12.65 -8.80 -27.51
N LEU A 398 -13.37 -9.77 -28.08
CA LEU A 398 -14.43 -10.51 -27.38
C LEU A 398 -13.87 -11.24 -26.15
N VAL A 399 -14.16 -10.69 -24.99
CA VAL A 399 -13.91 -11.30 -23.69
C VAL A 399 -14.92 -12.44 -23.51
N GLY A 400 -14.48 -13.70 -23.63
CA GLY A 400 -15.31 -14.88 -23.39
C GLY A 400 -15.68 -15.03 -21.90
N PRO A 401 -16.69 -15.85 -21.56
CA PRO A 401 -17.00 -16.13 -20.15
C PRO A 401 -15.86 -16.93 -19.50
N TYR A 402 -15.29 -16.40 -18.41
CA TYR A 402 -14.20 -17.03 -17.64
C TYR A 402 -14.70 -17.65 -16.34
#